data_AF-A0A963Z7V9-F1
#
_entry.id   AF-A0A963Z7V9-F1
#
_cell.length_a   1.000
_cell.length_b   1.000
_cell.length_c   1.000
_cell.angle_alpha   90.00
_cell.angle_beta   90.00
_cell.angle_gamma   90.00
#
_symmetry.space_group_name_H-M   'P 1'
#
loop_
_entity.id
_entity.type
_entity.pdbx_description
1 polymer ?
#
loop_
_entity_poly.entity_id
_entity_poly.type
_entity_poly.pdbx_seq_one_letter_code
_entity_poly.pdbx_strand_id
1 'polypeptide(L)'
;MNFKTSGIMSVVCCILLCSVIAFRSGLNHEVNDPELEKVVKDHLQYLLNDLLVDDVSDSVKSGKIDQQKVSALANGVEIKQISAQGPLLSFSFKEDVVLRVDYEVPLEEAAGLTIREYYKAYHYRPNSWVIRYRTNPISYYANIF
;
A
#
# COMPACT_ATOMS: atom_id res chain seq x y z
N MET A 1 -15.78 49.62 -7.59
CA MET A 1 -14.61 49.28 -6.76
C MET A 1 -14.83 47.91 -6.13
N ASN A 2 -14.44 46.81 -6.77
CA ASN A 2 -14.66 45.44 -6.25
C ASN A 2 -13.38 44.60 -6.14
N PHE A 3 -12.19 45.23 -6.10
CA PHE A 3 -10.92 44.50 -6.06
C PHE A 3 -10.43 44.11 -4.66
N LYS A 4 -10.91 44.76 -3.59
CA LYS A 4 -10.46 44.46 -2.22
C LYS A 4 -11.13 43.22 -1.62
N THR A 5 -12.39 42.95 -1.94
CA THR A 5 -13.13 41.77 -1.46
C THR A 5 -12.62 40.48 -2.09
N SER A 6 -12.18 40.53 -3.35
CA SER A 6 -11.60 39.38 -4.07
C SER A 6 -10.26 38.93 -3.49
N GLY A 7 -9.42 39.86 -3.03
CA GLY A 7 -8.12 39.54 -2.45
C GLY A 7 -8.22 38.85 -1.09
N ILE A 8 -9.08 39.37 -0.20
CA ILE A 8 -9.30 38.76 1.13
C ILE A 8 -9.94 37.38 1.00
N MET A 9 -10.93 37.21 0.11
CA MET A 9 -11.50 35.89 -0.19
C MET A 9 -10.47 34.92 -0.77
N SER A 10 -9.55 35.38 -1.62
CA SER A 10 -8.48 34.54 -2.15
C SER A 10 -7.50 34.10 -1.06
N VAL A 11 -7.15 34.99 -0.12
CA VAL A 11 -6.29 34.64 1.02
C VAL A 11 -6.98 33.66 1.95
N VAL A 12 -8.26 33.85 2.25
CA VAL A 12 -9.05 32.92 3.08
C VAL A 12 -9.18 31.56 2.40
N CYS A 13 -9.43 31.51 1.09
CA CYS A 13 -9.42 30.25 0.32
C CYS A 13 -8.06 29.56 0.35
N CYS A 14 -6.96 30.29 0.18
CA CYS A 14 -5.61 29.72 0.28
C CYS A 14 -5.32 29.17 1.68
N ILE A 15 -5.72 29.89 2.74
CA ILE A 15 -5.54 29.41 4.11
C ILE A 15 -6.36 28.13 4.34
N LEU A 16 -7.63 28.10 3.91
CA LEU A 16 -8.46 26.89 4.04
C LEU A 16 -7.89 25.71 3.24
N LEU A 17 -7.43 25.93 2.00
CA LEU A 17 -6.75 24.89 1.21
C LEU A 17 -5.48 24.38 1.89
N CYS A 18 -4.62 25.28 2.37
CA CYS A 18 -3.41 24.90 3.12
C CYS A 18 -3.75 24.17 4.42
N SER A 19 -4.83 24.57 5.10
CA SER A 19 -5.32 23.93 6.33
C SER A 19 -5.78 22.50 6.05
N VAL A 20 -6.56 22.30 4.98
CA VAL A 20 -7.02 20.97 4.53
C VAL A 20 -5.83 20.09 4.15
N ILE A 21 -4.84 20.64 3.44
CA ILE A 21 -3.61 19.92 3.08
C ILE A 21 -2.79 19.55 4.33
N ALA A 22 -2.63 20.47 5.28
CA ALA A 22 -1.89 20.24 6.52
C ALA A 22 -2.58 19.21 7.42
N PHE A 23 -3.91 19.26 7.54
CA PHE A 23 -4.69 18.28 8.29
C PHE A 23 -4.57 16.88 7.66
N ARG A 24 -4.53 16.81 6.33
CA ARG A 24 -4.37 15.55 5.58
C ARG A 24 -3.00 14.90 5.79
N SER A 25 -1.92 15.67 5.80
CA SER A 25 -0.57 15.14 6.04
C SER A 25 -0.41 14.50 7.43
N GLY A 26 -1.25 14.90 8.40
CA GLY A 26 -1.31 14.30 9.74
C GLY A 26 -2.16 13.03 9.83
N LEU A 27 -2.99 12.73 8.83
CA LEU A 27 -3.95 11.61 8.83
C LEU A 27 -3.44 10.40 8.03
N ASN A 28 -2.18 9.99 8.24
CA ASN A 28 -1.78 8.64 7.86
C ASN A 28 -2.55 7.66 8.75
N HIS A 29 -3.74 7.25 8.31
CA HIS A 29 -4.52 6.26 9.00
C HIS A 29 -3.90 4.89 8.73
N GLU A 30 -3.31 4.32 9.77
CA GLU A 30 -3.08 2.90 9.86
C GLU A 30 -4.43 2.19 9.75
N VAL A 31 -4.54 1.26 8.81
CA VAL A 31 -5.78 0.54 8.54
C VAL A 31 -5.68 -0.83 9.18
N ASN A 32 -6.38 -1.00 10.29
CA ASN A 32 -6.55 -2.29 10.96
C ASN A 32 -7.80 -3.00 10.42
N ASP A 33 -7.75 -3.40 9.15
CA ASP A 33 -8.78 -4.21 8.50
C ASP A 33 -8.22 -5.63 8.20
N PRO A 34 -8.67 -6.67 8.92
CA PRO A 34 -8.19 -8.04 8.72
C PRO A 34 -8.38 -8.58 7.30
N GLU A 35 -9.45 -8.16 6.60
CA GLU A 35 -9.70 -8.61 5.22
C GLU A 35 -8.75 -7.92 4.24
N LEU A 36 -8.43 -6.65 4.49
CA LEU A 36 -7.39 -5.95 3.72
C LEU A 36 -6.02 -6.61 3.93
N GLU A 37 -5.67 -6.88 5.19
CA GLU A 37 -4.40 -7.52 5.53
C GLU A 37 -4.25 -8.87 4.85
N LYS A 38 -5.32 -9.69 4.88
CA LYS A 38 -5.35 -10.97 4.19
C LYS A 38 -5.15 -10.82 2.68
N VAL A 39 -5.87 -9.92 2.02
CA VAL A 39 -5.75 -9.70 0.57
C VAL A 39 -4.33 -9.23 0.19
N VAL A 40 -3.74 -8.34 1.00
CA VAL A 40 -2.34 -7.89 0.82
C VAL A 40 -1.38 -9.06 1.01
N LYS A 41 -1.57 -9.87 2.05
CA LYS A 41 -0.72 -11.04 2.32
C LYS A 41 -0.78 -12.04 1.19
N ASP A 42 -1.97 -12.37 0.72
CA ASP A 42 -2.18 -13.31 -0.39
C ASP A 42 -1.54 -12.80 -1.68
N HIS A 43 -1.64 -11.50 -1.96
CA HIS A 43 -1.01 -10.88 -3.13
C HIS A 43 0.52 -10.92 -3.05
N LEU A 44 1.11 -10.54 -1.91
CA LEU A 44 2.56 -10.58 -1.71
C LEU A 44 3.09 -12.01 -1.72
N GLN A 45 2.34 -12.96 -1.15
CA GLN A 45 2.69 -14.39 -1.19
C GLN A 45 2.67 -14.91 -2.63
N TYR A 46 1.67 -14.53 -3.43
CA TYR A 46 1.61 -14.89 -4.84
C TYR A 46 2.85 -14.38 -5.59
N LEU A 47 3.24 -13.12 -5.39
CA LEU A 47 4.44 -12.55 -6.02
C LEU A 47 5.73 -13.25 -5.57
N LEU A 48 5.85 -13.58 -4.28
CA LEU A 48 6.99 -14.31 -3.74
C LEU A 48 7.06 -15.73 -4.34
N ASN A 49 5.93 -16.41 -4.46
CA ASN A 49 5.85 -17.73 -5.07
C ASN A 49 6.25 -17.68 -6.55
N ASP A 50 5.73 -16.71 -7.31
CA ASP A 50 6.05 -16.52 -8.72
C ASP A 50 7.56 -16.31 -8.94
N LEU A 51 8.22 -15.60 -8.01
CA LEU A 51 9.67 -15.38 -8.06
C LEU A 51 10.50 -16.63 -7.71
N LEU A 52 10.09 -17.38 -6.68
CA LEU A 52 10.95 -18.40 -6.06
C LEU A 52 10.60 -19.85 -6.45
N VAL A 53 9.40 -20.13 -6.96
CA VAL A 53 8.95 -21.51 -7.22
C VAL A 53 9.82 -22.21 -8.27
N ASP A 54 10.18 -21.54 -9.35
CA ASP A 54 11.01 -22.14 -10.41
C ASP A 54 12.44 -22.41 -9.92
N ASP A 55 13.03 -21.45 -9.21
CA ASP A 55 14.38 -21.58 -8.66
C ASP A 55 14.44 -22.69 -7.58
N VAL A 56 13.43 -22.77 -6.72
CA VAL A 56 13.32 -23.87 -5.75
C VAL A 56 13.13 -25.21 -6.46
N SER A 57 12.26 -25.27 -7.48
CA SER A 57 12.04 -26.49 -8.28
C SER A 57 13.33 -26.99 -8.94
N ASP A 58 14.15 -26.09 -9.48
CA ASP A 58 15.41 -26.44 -10.11
C ASP A 58 16.51 -26.79 -9.09
N SER A 59 16.52 -26.14 -7.93
CA SER A 59 17.40 -26.51 -6.80
C SER A 59 17.12 -27.93 -6.29
N VAL A 60 15.84 -28.34 -6.27
CA VAL A 60 15.41 -29.69 -5.89
C VAL A 60 15.84 -30.71 -6.93
N LYS A 61 15.64 -30.43 -8.23
CA LYS A 61 16.07 -31.34 -9.32
C LYS A 61 17.59 -31.51 -9.39
N SER A 62 18.35 -30.45 -9.10
CA SER A 62 19.81 -30.47 -9.12
C SER A 62 20.44 -31.05 -7.85
N GLY A 63 19.63 -31.38 -6.83
CA GLY A 63 20.09 -31.93 -5.55
C GLY A 63 20.80 -30.92 -4.65
N LYS A 64 20.76 -29.62 -5.00
CA LYS A 64 21.34 -28.52 -4.22
C LYS A 64 20.22 -27.65 -3.66
N ILE A 65 19.46 -28.21 -2.72
CA ILE A 65 18.31 -27.53 -2.13
C ILE A 65 18.78 -26.31 -1.33
N ASP A 66 18.31 -25.14 -1.73
CA ASP A 66 18.45 -23.91 -0.96
C ASP A 66 17.36 -23.86 0.12
N GLN A 67 17.72 -24.28 1.33
CA GLN A 67 16.79 -24.32 2.47
C GLN A 67 16.22 -22.95 2.83
N GLN A 68 16.92 -21.85 2.48
CA GLN A 68 16.45 -20.51 2.79
C GLN A 68 15.25 -20.13 1.90
N LYS A 69 15.35 -20.39 0.60
CA LYS A 69 14.25 -20.13 -0.35
C LYS A 69 13.04 -21.01 -0.08
N VAL A 70 13.27 -22.28 0.28
CA VAL A 70 12.20 -23.19 0.70
C VAL A 70 11.52 -22.69 1.99
N SER A 71 12.30 -22.26 2.98
CA SER A 71 11.76 -21.69 4.22
C SER A 71 11.01 -20.39 3.97
N ALA A 72 11.48 -19.57 3.01
CA ALA A 72 10.83 -18.32 2.66
C ALA A 72 9.46 -18.54 2.01
N LEU A 73 9.34 -19.54 1.13
CA LEU A 73 8.06 -19.97 0.57
C LEU A 73 7.10 -20.50 1.65
N ALA A 74 7.61 -21.21 2.65
CA ALA A 74 6.80 -21.81 3.72
C ALA A 74 6.33 -20.81 4.77
N ASN A 75 7.21 -19.91 5.22
CA ASN A 75 6.91 -18.92 6.27
C ASN A 75 6.09 -17.75 5.72
N GLY A 76 6.28 -17.43 4.43
CA GLY A 76 5.56 -16.39 3.73
C GLY A 76 5.92 -14.98 4.19
N VAL A 77 5.24 -13.99 3.62
CA VAL A 77 5.52 -12.58 3.88
C VAL A 77 4.92 -12.13 5.22
N GLU A 78 5.70 -11.39 6.01
CA GLU A 78 5.24 -10.78 7.26
C GLU A 78 4.86 -9.31 7.02
N ILE A 79 3.60 -8.96 7.24
CA ILE A 79 3.12 -7.58 7.11
C ILE A 79 3.39 -6.84 8.42
N LYS A 80 4.11 -5.72 8.36
CA LYS A 80 4.39 -4.87 9.52
C LYS A 80 3.36 -3.76 9.68
N GLN A 81 2.98 -3.13 8.57
CA GLN A 81 2.04 -2.03 8.58
C GLN A 81 1.33 -1.88 7.23
N ILE A 82 0.03 -1.58 7.28
CA ILE A 82 -0.76 -1.15 6.13
C ILE A 82 -1.35 0.22 6.45
N SER A 83 -1.18 1.17 5.54
CA SER A 83 -1.81 2.48 5.63
C SER A 83 -2.54 2.77 4.32
N ALA A 84 -3.71 3.38 4.39
CA ALA A 84 -4.48 3.73 3.20
C ALA A 84 -4.71 5.23 3.09
N GLN A 85 -4.61 5.74 1.87
CA GLN A 85 -5.03 7.07 1.47
C GLN A 85 -6.21 6.96 0.50
N GLY A 86 -7.36 7.52 0.90
CA GLY A 86 -8.55 7.61 0.07
C GLY A 86 -8.85 9.03 -0.42
N PRO A 87 -9.85 9.20 -1.30
CA PRO A 87 -10.27 10.52 -1.78
C PRO A 87 -10.86 11.35 -0.63
N LEU A 88 -10.62 12.67 -0.64
CA LEU A 88 -11.11 13.60 0.39
C LEU A 88 -12.65 13.64 0.45
N LEU A 89 -13.29 13.42 -0.68
CA LEU A 89 -14.73 13.38 -0.83
C LEU A 89 -15.10 12.01 -1.36
N SER A 90 -15.62 11.20 -0.45
CA SER A 90 -16.01 9.82 -0.62
C SER A 90 -17.52 9.75 -0.37
N PHE A 91 -18.26 9.26 -1.37
CA PHE A 91 -19.73 9.15 -1.32
C PHE A 91 -20.20 7.76 -1.78
N SER A 92 -19.27 6.83 -1.99
CA SER A 92 -19.52 5.55 -2.67
C SER A 92 -18.85 4.41 -1.92
N PHE A 93 -19.37 3.18 -2.06
CA PHE A 93 -18.71 1.98 -1.54
C PHE A 93 -17.63 1.43 -2.47
N LYS A 94 -17.56 1.96 -3.70
CA LYS A 94 -16.52 1.70 -4.70
C LYS A 94 -15.56 2.86 -4.72
N GLU A 95 -14.47 2.75 -3.97
CA GLU A 95 -13.49 3.82 -3.85
C GLU A 95 -12.10 3.27 -4.10
N ASP A 96 -11.42 3.91 -5.06
CA ASP A 96 -10.00 3.71 -5.27
C ASP A 96 -9.26 4.34 -4.08
N VAL A 97 -8.39 3.54 -3.46
CA VAL A 97 -7.47 3.97 -2.42
C VAL A 97 -6.05 3.63 -2.83
N VAL A 98 -5.10 4.38 -2.30
CA VAL A 98 -3.68 4.05 -2.42
C VAL A 98 -3.20 3.51 -1.08
N LEU A 99 -2.73 2.28 -1.08
CA LEU A 99 -2.14 1.61 0.06
C LEU A 99 -0.63 1.87 0.09
N ARG A 100 -0.10 2.03 1.29
CA ARG A 100 1.31 1.89 1.64
C ARG A 100 1.42 0.62 2.49
N VAL A 101 2.21 -0.34 2.03
CA VAL A 101 2.41 -1.62 2.68
C VAL A 101 3.87 -1.75 3.04
N ASP A 102 4.13 -1.90 4.33
CA ASP A 102 5.46 -2.19 4.88
C ASP A 102 5.48 -3.67 5.29
N TYR A 103 6.39 -4.44 4.72
CA TYR A 103 6.48 -5.89 4.93
C TYR A 103 7.92 -6.39 4.96
N GLU A 104 8.12 -7.59 5.51
CA GLU A 104 9.40 -8.28 5.56
C GLU A 104 9.31 -9.62 4.84
N VAL A 105 10.36 -9.95 4.10
CA VAL A 105 10.50 -11.25 3.45
C VAL A 105 11.42 -12.10 4.31
N PRO A 106 11.05 -13.34 4.65
CA PRO A 106 11.86 -14.25 5.47
C PRO A 106 13.05 -14.86 4.69
N LEU A 107 13.87 -14.03 4.06
CA LEU A 107 15.13 -14.41 3.41
C LEU A 107 16.28 -13.90 4.29
N GLU A 108 17.31 -14.71 4.57
CA GLU A 108 18.45 -14.27 5.40
C GLU A 108 19.15 -13.04 4.83
N GLU A 109 19.30 -12.97 3.49
CA GLU A 109 19.89 -11.81 2.80
C GLU A 109 19.09 -10.52 2.99
N ALA A 110 17.79 -10.63 3.31
CA ALA A 110 16.87 -9.53 3.56
C ALA A 110 16.36 -9.51 5.01
N ALA A 111 16.99 -10.27 5.93
CA ALA A 111 16.52 -10.40 7.30
C ALA A 111 16.57 -9.03 8.02
N GLY A 112 15.41 -8.61 8.54
CA GLY A 112 15.24 -7.29 9.18
C GLY A 112 15.16 -6.11 8.21
N LEU A 113 15.12 -6.36 6.89
CA LEU A 113 14.85 -5.32 5.90
C LEU A 113 13.34 -5.15 5.71
N THR A 114 12.80 -4.09 6.27
CA THR A 114 11.42 -3.67 5.98
C THR A 114 11.35 -3.08 4.57
N ILE A 115 10.62 -3.74 3.68
CA ILE A 115 10.34 -3.30 2.32
C ILE A 115 9.05 -2.48 2.34
N ARG A 116 9.08 -1.29 1.73
CA ARG A 116 7.92 -0.41 1.57
C ARG A 116 7.48 -0.37 0.12
N GLU A 117 6.25 -0.77 -0.13
CA GLU A 117 5.62 -0.70 -1.45
C GLU A 117 4.27 0.01 -1.41
N TYR A 118 3.84 0.47 -2.57
CA TYR A 118 2.60 1.21 -2.72
C TYR A 118 1.71 0.50 -3.73
N TYR A 119 0.43 0.38 -3.41
CA TYR A 119 -0.53 -0.35 -4.23
C TYR A 119 -1.79 0.46 -4.42
N LYS A 120 -2.35 0.45 -5.64
CA LYS A 120 -3.72 0.92 -5.84
C LYS A 120 -4.66 -0.23 -5.53
N ALA A 121 -5.58 0.00 -4.61
CA ALA A 121 -6.63 -0.95 -4.24
C ALA A 121 -7.99 -0.27 -4.33
N TYR A 122 -9.06 -1.05 -4.33
CA TYR A 122 -10.39 -0.49 -4.17
C TYR A 122 -11.27 -1.41 -3.33
N HIS A 123 -12.23 -0.79 -2.67
CA HIS A 123 -13.26 -1.49 -1.95
C HIS A 123 -14.37 -1.86 -2.95
N TYR A 124 -14.68 -3.14 -3.13
CA TYR A 124 -15.71 -3.57 -4.10
C TYR A 124 -17.09 -3.74 -3.46
N ARG A 125 -17.11 -4.22 -2.21
CA ARG A 125 -18.26 -4.51 -1.34
C ARG A 125 -17.80 -4.40 0.12
N PRO A 126 -18.70 -4.31 1.12
CA PRO A 126 -18.31 -4.45 2.53
C PRO A 126 -17.44 -5.69 2.71
N ASN A 127 -16.26 -5.51 3.33
CA ASN A 127 -15.28 -6.57 3.59
C ASN A 127 -14.68 -7.20 2.33
N SER A 128 -14.59 -6.47 1.21
CA SER A 128 -14.00 -6.97 -0.02
C SER A 128 -13.03 -5.96 -0.62
N TRP A 129 -11.75 -6.29 -0.50
CA TRP A 129 -10.64 -5.54 -1.05
C TRP A 129 -10.11 -6.20 -2.32
N VAL A 130 -9.72 -5.37 -3.28
CA VAL A 130 -9.06 -5.83 -4.50
C VAL A 130 -7.84 -4.96 -4.75
N ILE A 131 -6.66 -5.58 -4.81
CA ILE A 131 -5.43 -4.93 -5.25
C ILE A 131 -5.41 -4.93 -6.78
N ARG A 132 -5.18 -3.77 -7.40
CA ARG A 132 -5.14 -3.63 -8.87
C ARG A 132 -3.72 -3.73 -9.39
N TYR A 133 -2.85 -2.82 -8.96
CA TYR A 133 -1.48 -2.71 -9.44
C TYR A 133 -0.59 -1.96 -8.45
N ARG A 134 0.71 -2.21 -8.55
CA ARG A 134 1.74 -1.45 -7.82
C ARG A 134 1.82 -0.03 -8.35
N THR A 135 1.89 0.93 -7.44
CA THR A 135 1.97 2.36 -7.74
C THR A 135 3.18 3.01 -7.07
N ASN A 136 3.22 4.34 -7.10
CA ASN A 136 4.33 5.19 -6.71
C ASN A 136 4.05 5.85 -5.36
N PRO A 137 5.08 6.23 -4.60
CA PRO A 137 4.94 7.08 -3.41
C PRO A 137 4.18 8.38 -3.71
N ILE A 138 4.40 8.97 -4.90
CA ILE A 138 3.75 10.21 -5.33
C ILE A 138 2.22 10.02 -5.34
N SER A 139 1.71 8.91 -5.87
CA SER A 139 0.27 8.64 -5.89
C SER A 139 -0.32 8.55 -4.48
N TYR A 140 0.42 8.00 -3.51
CA TYR A 140 0.00 7.91 -2.12
C TYR A 140 -0.08 9.28 -1.44
N TYR A 141 0.96 10.12 -1.59
CA TYR A 141 1.01 11.43 -0.92
C TYR A 141 0.20 12.52 -1.64
N ALA A 142 0.17 12.49 -2.98
CA ALA A 142 -0.56 13.46 -3.80
C ALA A 142 -2.01 13.03 -4.08
N ASN A 143 -2.39 11.81 -3.67
CA ASN A 143 -3.73 11.28 -3.85
C ASN A 143 -4.18 11.26 -5.31
N ILE A 144 -3.27 10.83 -6.18
CA ILE A 144 -3.50 10.72 -7.62
C ILE A 144 -3.95 9.28 -7.88
N PHE A 145 -5.23 9.13 -8.24
CA PHE A 145 -5.86 7.85 -8.55
C PHE A 145 -5.76 7.55 -10.04
#